data_AF-A0AAU5LLK6-F1
#
_entry.id   AF-A0AAU5LLK6-F1
#
_cell.length_a   1.000
_cell.length_b   1.000
_cell.length_c   1.000
_cell.angle_alpha   90.00
_cell.angle_beta   90.00
_cell.angle_gamma   90.00
#
_symmetry.space_group_name_H-M   'P 1'
#
loop_
_entity.id
_entity.type
_entity.pdbx_description
1 polymer ?
#
loop_
_entity_poly.entity_id
_entity_poly.type
_entity_poly.pdbx_seq_one_letter_code
_entity_poly.pdbx_strand_id
1 'polypeptide(L)'
;MEAGWCLRRTHWEAGMDAKKLLCAIASTTGLLVSALVSSVGPAAAAPIEHEHFRDVGSEVVDPFCGDLRVRIDTDLRGLLLINTQGPDGLVYFLQSLHGTISYTNLATNKSFTSVHNFINKDLKVTDNGDGTLTILAMSPGVVKHYGPDGKLLFVDSGQIRVELLIDHGGTPTNPEDDVLLDETVVKPSNGRNDTEGRDFCADLHLFTS
;
A
#
# COMPACT_ATOMS: atom_id res chain seq x y z
N MET A 1 12.31 -2.16 16.80
CA MET A 1 12.20 -3.10 15.66
C MET A 1 11.16 -2.66 14.62
N GLU A 2 10.72 -1.38 14.61
CA GLU A 2 9.42 -1.03 13.99
C GLU A 2 9.43 0.11 12.95
N ALA A 3 10.52 0.88 12.79
CA ALA A 3 10.47 2.11 11.97
C ALA A 3 10.24 1.85 10.47
N GLY A 4 10.94 0.87 9.88
CA GLY A 4 10.78 0.48 8.48
C GLY A 4 9.51 -0.34 8.18
N TRP A 5 8.80 -0.76 9.24
CA TRP A 5 7.51 -1.46 9.19
C TRP A 5 6.34 -0.48 9.33
N CYS A 6 6.47 0.53 10.19
CA CYS A 6 5.46 1.56 10.39
C CYS A 6 5.23 2.40 9.13
N LEU A 7 6.31 2.83 8.45
CA LEU A 7 6.22 3.53 7.15
C LEU A 7 5.59 2.65 6.05
N ARG A 8 5.81 1.33 6.06
CA ARG A 8 5.23 0.41 5.07
C ARG A 8 3.74 0.17 5.33
N ARG A 9 3.33 0.09 6.60
CA ARG A 9 1.93 -0.06 7.02
C ARG A 9 1.09 1.17 6.66
N THR A 10 1.60 2.39 6.89
CA THR A 10 0.90 3.62 6.50
C THR A 10 0.68 3.75 4.99
N HIS A 11 1.57 3.20 4.16
CA HIS A 11 1.41 3.21 2.70
C HIS A 11 0.43 2.15 2.18
N TRP A 12 0.33 1.00 2.85
CA TRP A 12 -0.71 -0.01 2.60
C TRP A 12 -2.09 0.51 3.05
N GLU A 13 -2.16 1.12 4.23
CA GLU A 13 -3.36 1.75 4.77
C GLU A 13 -3.85 2.91 3.89
N ALA A 14 -2.97 3.76 3.34
CA ALA A 14 -3.36 4.83 2.41
C ALA A 14 -4.00 4.29 1.11
N GLY A 15 -3.57 3.13 0.62
CA GLY A 15 -4.18 2.45 -0.53
C GLY A 15 -5.57 1.86 -0.21
N MET A 16 -5.81 1.47 1.04
CA MET A 16 -7.10 0.96 1.50
C MET A 16 -8.06 2.09 1.93
N ASP A 17 -7.56 3.20 2.48
CA ASP A 17 -8.37 4.35 2.91
C ASP A 17 -8.99 5.11 1.73
N ALA A 18 -8.42 5.01 0.52
CA ALA A 18 -9.06 5.49 -0.70
C ALA A 18 -10.46 4.86 -0.93
N LYS A 19 -10.71 3.65 -0.41
CA LYS A 19 -12.00 2.96 -0.52
C LYS A 19 -13.03 3.42 0.53
N LYS A 20 -12.62 3.99 1.66
CA LYS A 20 -13.57 4.44 2.69
C LYS A 20 -14.43 5.63 2.24
N LEU A 21 -14.04 6.34 1.17
CA LEU A 21 -14.73 7.55 0.72
C LEU A 21 -15.80 7.36 -0.37
N LEU A 22 -15.93 6.18 -0.99
CA LEU A 22 -16.78 6.02 -2.18
C LEU A 22 -18.06 5.16 -2.00
N CYS A 23 -18.19 4.36 -0.95
CA CYS A 23 -19.39 3.52 -0.73
C CYS A 23 -20.43 4.16 0.21
N ALA A 24 -20.78 5.42 -0.04
CA ALA A 24 -21.90 6.10 0.62
C ALA A 24 -22.87 6.74 -0.39
N ILE A 25 -23.42 5.96 -1.32
CA ILE A 25 -24.71 6.29 -1.96
C ILE A 25 -25.56 5.02 -2.05
N ALA A 26 -26.65 5.01 -1.29
CA ALA A 26 -27.62 3.93 -1.16
C ALA A 26 -28.76 4.03 -2.21
N SER A 27 -29.27 2.85 -2.62
CA SER A 27 -30.68 2.52 -2.97
C SER A 27 -31.27 3.16 -4.27
N THR A 28 -32.14 2.56 -5.11
CA THR A 28 -33.16 1.51 -4.96
C THR A 28 -33.79 1.15 -6.34
N THR A 29 -34.20 -0.12 -6.50
CA THR A 29 -35.34 -0.70 -7.29
C THR A 29 -35.38 -0.69 -8.83
N GLY A 30 -35.67 -1.89 -9.41
CA GLY A 30 -36.36 -2.03 -10.71
C GLY A 30 -36.30 -3.42 -11.35
N LEU A 31 -37.28 -4.30 -11.08
CA LEU A 31 -37.49 -5.59 -11.74
C LEU A 31 -37.84 -5.43 -13.23
N LEU A 32 -37.13 -6.11 -14.14
CA LEU A 32 -37.66 -6.54 -15.45
C LEU A 32 -37.00 -7.86 -15.90
N VAL A 33 -37.84 -8.88 -16.11
CA VAL A 33 -37.47 -10.19 -16.69
C VAL A 33 -37.47 -10.05 -18.21
N SER A 34 -36.38 -10.45 -18.88
CA SER A 34 -36.32 -10.66 -20.32
C SER A 34 -35.38 -11.80 -20.64
N ALA A 35 -35.94 -12.90 -21.15
CA ALA A 35 -35.19 -14.06 -21.60
C ALA A 35 -34.50 -13.74 -22.93
N LEU A 36 -33.16 -13.63 -22.91
CA LEU A 36 -32.32 -13.52 -24.09
C LEU A 36 -31.42 -14.77 -24.17
N VAL A 37 -31.48 -15.43 -25.31
CA VAL A 37 -30.57 -16.53 -25.67
C VAL A 37 -29.16 -15.95 -25.77
N SER A 38 -28.34 -16.18 -24.75
CA SER A 38 -26.95 -15.69 -24.72
C SER A 38 -26.03 -16.69 -25.42
N SER A 39 -25.45 -16.27 -26.53
CA SER A 39 -24.19 -16.84 -26.99
C SER A 39 -23.16 -16.68 -25.86
N VAL A 40 -22.75 -17.79 -25.25
CA VAL A 40 -21.64 -17.82 -24.27
C VAL A 40 -20.35 -17.62 -25.06
N GLY A 41 -20.06 -16.39 -25.47
CA GLY A 41 -18.68 -15.99 -25.67
C GLY A 41 -17.95 -16.12 -24.33
N PRO A 42 -16.66 -16.47 -24.29
CA PRO A 42 -15.92 -16.40 -23.04
C PRO A 42 -16.08 -14.98 -22.51
N ALA A 43 -16.72 -14.84 -21.36
CA ALA A 43 -16.76 -13.59 -20.63
C ALA A 43 -15.31 -13.30 -20.24
N ALA A 44 -14.61 -12.55 -21.08
CA ALA A 44 -13.35 -11.95 -20.70
C ALA A 44 -13.71 -10.94 -19.61
N ALA A 45 -13.62 -11.37 -18.35
CA ALA A 45 -13.87 -10.51 -17.20
C ALA A 45 -12.89 -9.33 -17.31
N ALA A 46 -13.43 -8.13 -17.48
CA ALA A 46 -12.63 -6.92 -17.34
C ALA A 46 -12.07 -6.88 -15.90
N PRO A 47 -10.89 -6.26 -15.68
CA PRO A 47 -10.42 -6.01 -14.32
C PRO A 47 -11.51 -5.32 -13.49
N ILE A 48 -11.62 -5.68 -12.21
CA ILE A 48 -12.51 -5.01 -11.26
C ILE A 48 -12.11 -3.53 -11.20
N GLU A 49 -10.80 -3.28 -11.12
CA GLU A 49 -10.24 -1.94 -11.09
C GLU A 49 -8.92 -1.91 -11.86
N HIS A 50 -8.67 -0.82 -12.57
CA HIS A 50 -7.41 -0.56 -13.27
C HIS A 50 -7.20 0.94 -13.33
N GLU A 51 -6.63 1.50 -12.26
CA GLU A 51 -6.52 2.94 -12.05
C GLU A 51 -5.06 3.38 -12.00
N HIS A 52 -4.74 4.47 -12.72
CA HIS A 52 -3.54 5.25 -12.46
C HIS A 52 -3.89 6.38 -11.51
N PHE A 53 -3.16 6.49 -10.40
CA PHE A 53 -3.39 7.53 -9.42
C PHE A 53 -2.17 8.44 -9.29
N ARG A 54 -2.41 9.65 -8.80
CA ARG A 54 -1.40 10.57 -8.32
C ARG A 54 -1.89 11.20 -7.03
N ASP A 55 -1.09 11.05 -5.98
CA ASP A 55 -1.32 11.64 -4.67
C ASP A 55 -0.30 12.74 -4.44
N VAL A 56 -0.79 13.98 -4.32
CA VAL A 56 0.04 15.16 -4.05
C VAL A 56 -0.55 15.86 -2.85
N GLY A 57 0.28 16.05 -1.82
CA GLY A 57 -0.14 16.65 -0.57
C GLY A 57 0.96 17.50 0.04
N SER A 58 0.55 18.49 0.82
CA SER A 58 1.45 19.26 1.67
C SER A 58 0.72 19.56 2.97
N GLU A 59 1.27 19.10 4.08
CA GLU A 59 0.71 19.33 5.40
C GLU A 59 1.80 19.73 6.40
N VAL A 60 1.39 20.43 7.46
CA VAL A 60 2.29 20.77 8.58
C VAL A 60 1.85 20.01 9.80
N VAL A 61 2.74 19.20 10.35
CA VAL A 61 2.51 18.42 11.57
C VAL A 61 3.34 19.00 12.71
N ASP A 62 2.66 19.24 13.82
CA ASP A 62 3.21 19.88 15.02
C ASP A 62 2.41 19.39 16.24
N PRO A 63 3.02 18.63 17.18
CA PRO A 63 4.40 18.14 17.15
C PRO A 63 4.61 16.96 16.19
N PHE A 64 5.82 16.85 15.63
CA PHE A 64 6.30 15.68 14.89
C PHE A 64 7.65 15.22 15.47
N CYS A 65 7.84 13.91 15.68
CA CYS A 65 9.07 13.36 16.29
C CYS A 65 9.50 14.08 17.60
N GLY A 66 8.52 14.38 18.47
CA GLY A 66 8.74 15.08 19.73
C GLY A 66 8.49 16.58 19.61
N ASP A 67 9.52 17.36 19.33
CA ASP A 67 9.50 18.84 19.37
C ASP A 67 9.63 19.50 17.98
N LEU A 68 9.72 18.71 16.90
CA LEU A 68 9.82 19.29 15.57
C LEU A 68 8.46 19.75 15.07
N ARG A 69 8.47 20.90 14.41
CA ARG A 69 7.41 21.32 13.51
C ARG A 69 7.84 21.02 12.07
N VAL A 70 7.17 20.08 11.41
CA VAL A 70 7.59 19.54 10.11
C VAL A 70 6.53 19.79 9.06
N ARG A 71 6.93 20.28 7.89
CA ARG A 71 6.10 20.18 6.68
C ARG A 71 6.40 18.87 5.96
N ILE A 72 5.37 18.08 5.69
CA ILE A 72 5.44 16.84 4.94
C ILE A 72 4.88 17.12 3.54
N ASP A 73 5.75 17.00 2.54
CA ASP A 73 5.40 17.16 1.13
C ASP A 73 5.42 15.79 0.45
N THR A 74 4.28 15.37 -0.11
CA THR A 74 4.07 14.08 -0.79
C THR A 74 3.82 14.31 -2.28
N ASP A 75 4.52 13.58 -3.14
CA ASP A 75 4.21 13.44 -4.58
C ASP A 75 4.46 11.99 -4.98
N LEU A 76 3.39 11.20 -4.95
CA LEU A 76 3.38 9.79 -5.26
C LEU A 76 2.50 9.55 -6.48
N ARG A 77 2.88 8.59 -7.30
CA ARG A 77 2.09 8.13 -8.43
C ARG A 77 2.19 6.63 -8.55
N GLY A 78 1.18 6.04 -9.16
CA GLY A 78 1.08 4.60 -9.17
C GLY A 78 0.02 4.05 -10.09
N LEU A 79 -0.09 2.75 -9.99
CA LEU A 79 -1.10 1.92 -10.64
C LEU A 79 -1.72 1.05 -9.56
N LEU A 80 -3.04 0.98 -9.51
CA LEU A 80 -3.79 -0.03 -8.80
C LEU A 80 -4.49 -0.92 -9.82
N LEU A 81 -4.28 -2.22 -9.73
CA LEU A 81 -4.96 -3.24 -10.52
C LEU A 81 -5.59 -4.24 -9.55
N ILE A 82 -6.90 -4.41 -9.69
CA ILE A 82 -7.68 -5.41 -8.96
C ILE A 82 -8.34 -6.32 -10.00
N ASN A 83 -8.07 -7.62 -9.91
CA ASN A 83 -8.70 -8.59 -10.81
C ASN A 83 -9.05 -9.89 -10.09
N THR A 84 -9.96 -10.65 -10.69
CA THR A 84 -10.25 -12.02 -10.27
C THR A 84 -9.33 -13.00 -11.01
N GLN A 85 -8.83 -14.03 -10.34
CA GLN A 85 -8.01 -15.08 -10.96
C GLN A 85 -8.49 -16.48 -10.58
N GLY A 86 -8.25 -17.43 -11.49
CA GLY A 86 -8.57 -18.84 -11.29
C GLY A 86 -10.07 -19.17 -11.37
N PRO A 87 -10.42 -20.45 -11.24
CA PRO A 87 -11.81 -20.91 -11.32
C PRO A 87 -12.67 -20.42 -10.14
N ASP A 88 -12.04 -20.17 -8.99
CA ASP A 88 -12.72 -19.72 -7.77
C ASP A 88 -13.01 -18.20 -7.77
N GLY A 89 -12.49 -17.47 -8.77
CA GLY A 89 -12.76 -16.04 -8.94
C GLY A 89 -12.20 -15.15 -7.83
N LEU A 90 -11.21 -15.63 -7.07
CA LEU A 90 -10.61 -14.88 -5.95
C LEU A 90 -9.91 -13.61 -6.44
N VAL A 91 -9.98 -12.57 -5.62
CA VAL A 91 -9.47 -11.24 -5.96
C VAL A 91 -7.97 -11.15 -5.66
N TYR A 92 -7.23 -10.58 -6.60
CA TYR A 92 -5.79 -10.30 -6.51
C TYR A 92 -5.54 -8.81 -6.68
N PHE A 93 -4.60 -8.31 -5.88
CA PHE A 93 -4.15 -6.93 -5.91
C PHE A 93 -2.75 -6.83 -6.51
N LEU A 94 -2.56 -5.79 -7.32
CA LEU A 94 -1.25 -5.29 -7.72
C LEU A 94 -1.25 -3.77 -7.58
N GLN A 95 -0.28 -3.27 -6.84
CA GLN A 95 -0.03 -1.84 -6.72
C GLN A 95 1.41 -1.55 -7.13
N SER A 96 1.63 -0.54 -7.98
CA SER A 96 2.95 0.07 -8.14
C SER A 96 2.94 1.46 -7.55
N LEU A 97 4.01 1.85 -6.86
CA LEU A 97 4.18 3.17 -6.27
C LEU A 97 5.57 3.71 -6.60
N HIS A 98 5.61 4.94 -7.08
CA HIS A 98 6.84 5.66 -7.31
C HIS A 98 6.67 7.15 -7.04
N GLY A 99 7.63 7.77 -6.38
CA GLY A 99 7.55 9.17 -6.04
C GLY A 99 8.38 9.53 -4.82
N THR A 100 8.02 10.63 -4.17
CA THR A 100 8.80 11.21 -3.08
C THR A 100 7.95 11.64 -1.91
N ILE A 101 8.54 11.56 -0.72
CA ILE A 101 8.02 12.16 0.52
C ILE A 101 9.15 12.94 1.17
N SER A 102 8.95 14.23 1.42
CA SER A 102 9.94 15.11 2.03
C SER A 102 9.46 15.62 3.38
N TYR A 103 10.31 15.47 4.39
CA TYR A 103 10.08 15.96 5.75
C TYR A 103 10.96 17.19 5.97
N THR A 104 10.35 18.37 5.98
CA THR A 104 11.06 19.65 6.12
C THR A 104 10.88 20.20 7.53
N ASN A 105 11.97 20.25 8.30
CA ASN A 105 11.99 20.93 9.58
C ASN A 105 11.81 22.44 9.36
N LEU A 106 10.71 23.02 9.86
CA LEU A 106 10.39 24.42 9.61
C LEU A 106 11.27 25.41 10.40
N ALA A 107 11.97 24.97 11.45
CA ALA A 107 12.89 25.82 12.19
C ALA A 107 14.19 26.08 11.40
N THR A 108 14.66 25.09 10.63
CA THR A 108 15.94 25.14 9.91
C THR A 108 15.78 25.20 8.39
N ASN A 109 14.56 24.94 7.91
CA ASN A 109 14.20 24.81 6.51
C ASN A 109 15.03 23.74 5.76
N LYS A 110 15.50 22.72 6.48
CA LYS A 110 16.22 21.56 5.95
C LYS A 110 15.28 20.37 5.77
N SER A 111 15.45 19.65 4.66
CA SER A 111 14.58 18.52 4.31
C SER A 111 15.32 17.18 4.33
N PHE A 112 14.63 16.16 4.82
CA PHE A 112 14.99 14.75 4.65
C PHE A 112 14.00 14.13 3.66
N THR A 113 14.49 13.62 2.53
CA THR A 113 13.63 13.18 1.42
C THR A 113 13.75 11.68 1.17
N SER A 114 12.63 10.99 1.15
CA SER A 114 12.51 9.59 0.77
C SER A 114 12.02 9.50 -0.67
N VAL A 115 12.69 8.69 -1.49
CA VAL A 115 12.32 8.40 -2.88
C VAL A 115 11.93 6.92 -2.96
N HIS A 116 10.69 6.67 -3.34
CA HIS A 116 10.06 5.37 -3.35
C HIS A 116 9.96 4.84 -4.78
N ASN A 117 10.23 3.55 -4.96
CA ASN A 117 9.94 2.80 -6.17
C ASN A 117 9.74 1.32 -5.80
N PHE A 118 8.49 0.92 -5.60
CA PHE A 118 8.17 -0.45 -5.23
C PHE A 118 6.85 -0.91 -5.85
N ILE A 119 6.66 -2.23 -5.84
CA ILE A 119 5.43 -2.90 -6.25
C ILE A 119 4.96 -3.71 -5.04
N ASN A 120 3.67 -3.74 -4.77
CA ASN A 120 3.04 -4.73 -3.91
C ASN A 120 2.18 -5.62 -4.80
N LYS A 121 2.25 -6.93 -4.62
CA LYS A 121 1.39 -7.85 -5.36
C LYS A 121 1.10 -9.13 -4.61
N ASP A 122 -0.08 -9.66 -4.86
CA ASP A 122 -0.44 -11.00 -4.43
C ASP A 122 0.20 -12.03 -5.36
N LEU A 123 0.88 -13.00 -4.77
CA LEU A 123 1.43 -14.15 -5.49
C LEU A 123 0.43 -15.31 -5.52
N LYS A 124 -0.34 -15.47 -4.45
CA LYS A 124 -1.34 -16.51 -4.30
C LYS A 124 -2.37 -16.08 -3.26
N VAL A 125 -3.64 -16.28 -3.58
CA VAL A 125 -4.78 -16.17 -2.68
C VAL A 125 -5.42 -17.54 -2.58
N THR A 126 -5.76 -17.98 -1.37
CA THR A 126 -6.39 -19.27 -1.08
C THR A 126 -7.55 -19.05 -0.13
N ASP A 127 -8.75 -19.46 -0.53
CA ASP A 127 -9.87 -19.61 0.39
C ASP A 127 -9.66 -20.87 1.23
N ASN A 128 -9.65 -20.70 2.56
CA ASN A 128 -9.42 -21.79 3.50
C ASN A 128 -10.70 -22.59 3.80
N GLY A 129 -11.87 -22.12 3.35
CA GLY A 129 -13.17 -22.76 3.54
C GLY A 129 -13.76 -22.60 4.95
N ASP A 130 -13.14 -21.79 5.80
CA ASP A 130 -13.53 -21.55 7.19
C ASP A 130 -13.93 -20.09 7.46
N GLY A 131 -14.13 -19.30 6.40
CA GLY A 131 -14.40 -17.86 6.50
C GLY A 131 -13.15 -17.00 6.35
N THR A 132 -11.97 -17.59 6.08
CA THR A 132 -10.73 -16.84 5.91
C THR A 132 -10.04 -17.07 4.56
N LEU A 133 -9.28 -16.06 4.13
CA LEU A 133 -8.33 -16.16 3.03
C LEU A 133 -6.90 -16.18 3.57
N THR A 134 -6.05 -16.99 2.95
CA THR A 134 -4.59 -16.90 3.07
C THR A 134 -4.02 -16.22 1.82
N ILE A 135 -3.34 -15.09 2.00
CA ILE A 135 -2.73 -14.31 0.91
C ILE A 135 -1.21 -14.32 1.06
N LEU A 136 -0.50 -14.92 0.10
CA LEU A 136 0.94 -14.76 -0.02
C LEU A 136 1.24 -13.50 -0.86
N ALA A 137 1.69 -12.44 -0.22
CA ALA A 137 2.04 -11.18 -0.86
C ALA A 137 3.56 -10.99 -0.99
N MET A 138 3.97 -10.15 -1.94
CA MET A 138 5.37 -9.80 -2.17
C MET A 138 5.53 -8.32 -2.51
N SER A 139 6.54 -7.71 -1.90
CA SER A 139 6.86 -6.29 -2.09
C SER A 139 8.29 -6.08 -2.55
N PRO A 140 8.61 -6.23 -3.85
CA PRO A 140 9.91 -5.85 -4.38
C PRO A 140 10.02 -4.33 -4.55
N GLY A 141 11.19 -3.77 -4.28
CA GLY A 141 11.43 -2.36 -4.58
C GLY A 141 12.70 -1.79 -4.01
N VAL A 142 12.75 -0.46 -4.03
CA VAL A 142 13.80 0.35 -3.44
C VAL A 142 13.21 1.61 -2.82
N VAL A 143 13.73 1.98 -1.66
CA VAL A 143 13.56 3.29 -1.02
C VAL A 143 14.94 3.90 -0.83
N LYS A 144 15.10 5.16 -1.23
CA LYS A 144 16.34 5.91 -1.06
C LYS A 144 16.08 7.14 -0.22
N HIS A 145 16.96 7.43 0.72
CA HIS A 145 16.85 8.58 1.60
C HIS A 145 17.97 9.58 1.31
N TYR A 146 17.60 10.85 1.19
CA TYR A 146 18.49 11.95 0.86
C TYR A 146 18.47 13.01 1.95
N GLY A 147 19.65 13.54 2.27
CA GLY A 147 19.81 14.64 3.21
C GLY A 147 19.54 16.01 2.57
N PRO A 148 19.61 17.09 3.37
CA PRO A 148 19.30 18.45 2.89
C PRO A 148 20.24 18.96 1.80
N ASP A 149 21.44 18.39 1.70
CA ASP A 149 22.42 18.71 0.66
C ASP A 149 22.24 17.87 -0.63
N GLY A 150 21.17 17.07 -0.69
CA GLY A 150 20.89 16.17 -1.81
C GLY A 150 21.79 14.93 -1.86
N LYS A 151 22.62 14.68 -0.84
CA LYS A 151 23.42 13.45 -0.78
C LYS A 151 22.57 12.28 -0.36
N LEU A 152 22.84 11.14 -1.00
CA LEU A 152 22.25 9.86 -0.64
C LEU A 152 22.79 9.42 0.74
N LEU A 153 21.89 9.22 1.69
CA LEU A 153 22.20 8.78 3.05
C LEU A 153 22.01 7.27 3.19
N PHE A 154 20.82 6.77 2.79
CA PHE A 154 20.42 5.38 3.00
C PHE A 154 19.74 4.80 1.76
N VAL A 155 19.91 3.50 1.57
CA VAL A 155 19.20 2.71 0.55
C VAL A 155 18.66 1.44 1.19
N ASP A 156 17.34 1.27 1.08
CA ASP A 156 16.69 0.00 1.32
C ASP A 156 16.23 -0.59 -0.01
N SER A 157 16.61 -1.81 -0.33
CA SER A 157 16.25 -2.48 -1.58
C SER A 157 16.06 -3.96 -1.38
N GLY A 158 15.41 -4.61 -2.34
CA GLY A 158 15.20 -6.05 -2.35
C GLY A 158 13.71 -6.38 -2.41
N GLN A 159 13.34 -7.52 -1.87
CA GLN A 159 11.95 -7.96 -1.74
C GLN A 159 11.72 -8.60 -0.38
N ILE A 160 10.53 -8.38 0.16
CA ILE A 160 9.97 -9.12 1.30
C ILE A 160 8.77 -9.95 0.81
N ARG A 161 8.52 -11.09 1.47
CA ARG A 161 7.26 -11.84 1.32
C ARG A 161 6.60 -12.03 2.66
N VAL A 162 5.31 -11.76 2.68
CA VAL A 162 4.45 -11.91 3.85
C VAL A 162 3.28 -12.80 3.48
N GLU A 163 2.78 -13.51 4.48
CA GLU A 163 1.51 -14.20 4.44
C GLU A 163 0.53 -13.39 5.28
N LEU A 164 -0.63 -13.08 4.71
CA LEU A 164 -1.72 -12.38 5.36
C LEU A 164 -2.86 -13.36 5.59
N LEU A 165 -3.38 -13.39 6.81
CA LEU A 165 -4.63 -14.09 7.13
C LEU A 165 -5.75 -13.04 7.18
N ILE A 166 -6.75 -13.20 6.34
CA ILE A 166 -7.87 -12.27 6.19
C ILE A 166 -9.18 -12.97 6.58
N ASP A 167 -10.00 -12.36 7.42
CA ASP A 167 -11.42 -12.71 7.56
C ASP A 167 -12.18 -12.04 6.42
N HIS A 168 -12.87 -12.82 5.59
CA HIS A 168 -13.57 -12.32 4.42
C HIS A 168 -15.09 -12.18 4.66
N GLY A 169 -15.60 -12.24 5.89
CA GLY A 169 -17.00 -11.94 6.20
C GLY A 169 -18.05 -12.87 5.55
N GLY A 170 -17.63 -14.01 5.00
CA GLY A 170 -18.48 -14.88 4.18
C GLY A 170 -18.55 -14.52 2.68
N THR A 171 -17.78 -13.53 2.23
CA THR A 171 -17.74 -13.00 0.86
C THR A 171 -16.33 -13.11 0.24
N PRO A 172 -15.79 -14.33 -0.01
CA PRO A 172 -14.38 -14.53 -0.40
C PRO A 172 -13.97 -13.89 -1.75
N THR A 173 -14.92 -13.43 -2.55
CA THR A 173 -14.68 -12.72 -3.82
C THR A 173 -14.96 -11.21 -3.74
N ASN A 174 -15.26 -10.69 -2.55
CA ASN A 174 -15.53 -9.27 -2.32
C ASN A 174 -14.66 -8.73 -1.17
N PRO A 175 -13.63 -7.94 -1.47
CA PRO A 175 -12.67 -7.49 -0.47
C PRO A 175 -13.10 -6.24 0.31
N GLU A 176 -14.34 -5.77 0.17
CA GLU A 176 -14.79 -4.51 0.79
C GLU A 176 -14.98 -4.61 2.30
N ASP A 177 -15.32 -5.81 2.79
CA ASP A 177 -15.55 -6.12 4.20
C ASP A 177 -14.46 -6.98 4.84
N ASP A 178 -13.36 -7.21 4.12
CA ASP A 178 -12.21 -7.97 4.56
C ASP A 178 -11.51 -7.34 5.78
N VAL A 179 -11.08 -8.18 6.72
CA VAL A 179 -10.33 -7.77 7.92
C VAL A 179 -9.02 -8.55 8.04
N LEU A 180 -7.90 -7.84 8.15
CA LEU A 180 -6.59 -8.46 8.44
C LEU A 180 -6.56 -9.01 9.86
N LEU A 181 -6.40 -10.34 9.98
CA LEU A 181 -6.27 -11.06 11.26
C LEU A 181 -4.81 -11.24 11.68
N ASP A 182 -3.94 -11.61 10.75
CA ASP A 182 -2.51 -11.83 11.01
C ASP A 182 -1.63 -11.46 9.80
N GLU A 183 -0.39 -11.07 10.08
CA GLU A 183 0.65 -10.85 9.08
C GLU A 183 1.94 -11.53 9.53
N THR A 184 2.39 -12.52 8.75
CA THR A 184 3.59 -13.30 9.05
C THR A 184 4.64 -13.13 7.96
N VAL A 185 5.88 -12.82 8.35
CA VAL A 185 7.02 -12.76 7.41
C VAL A 185 7.43 -14.17 6.99
N VAL A 186 7.14 -14.54 5.75
CA VAL A 186 7.54 -15.83 5.17
C VAL A 186 8.97 -15.76 4.61
N LYS A 187 9.34 -14.63 4.00
CA LYS A 187 10.71 -14.36 3.57
C LYS A 187 11.10 -12.93 3.95
N PRO A 188 12.13 -12.74 4.80
CA PRO A 188 12.60 -11.41 5.13
C PRO A 188 13.21 -10.71 3.92
N SER A 189 13.45 -9.41 4.05
CA SER A 189 14.12 -8.62 3.01
C SER A 189 15.45 -9.27 2.62
N ASN A 190 15.66 -9.44 1.31
CA ASN A 190 16.85 -10.09 0.76
C ASN A 190 17.86 -9.11 0.12
N GLY A 191 17.63 -7.81 0.20
CA GLY A 191 18.53 -6.81 -0.36
C GLY A 191 19.20 -5.95 0.70
N ARG A 192 19.52 -4.70 0.35
CA ARG A 192 20.19 -3.76 1.25
C ARG A 192 19.13 -3.21 2.23
N ASN A 193 19.45 -3.12 3.52
CA ASN A 193 18.55 -2.57 4.53
C ASN A 193 19.31 -1.56 5.41
N ASP A 194 19.71 -0.43 4.84
CA ASP A 194 20.48 0.59 5.57
C ASP A 194 19.71 1.18 6.75
N THR A 195 18.37 1.19 6.69
CA THR A 195 17.52 1.72 7.77
C THR A 195 17.16 0.70 8.85
N GLU A 196 17.58 -0.57 8.69
CA GLU A 196 17.30 -1.60 9.68
C GLU A 196 17.94 -1.25 11.03
N GLY A 197 17.12 -1.25 12.09
CA GLY A 197 17.55 -0.88 13.44
C GLY A 197 17.74 0.62 13.69
N ARG A 198 17.52 1.49 12.69
CA ARG A 198 17.57 2.95 12.85
C ARG A 198 16.27 3.50 13.43
N ASP A 199 16.39 4.66 14.06
CA ASP A 199 15.25 5.47 14.52
C ASP A 199 15.06 6.63 13.54
N PHE A 200 13.93 6.63 12.84
CA PHE A 200 13.60 7.67 11.86
C PHE A 200 13.55 9.06 12.49
N CYS A 201 13.01 9.20 13.69
CA CYS A 201 12.94 10.49 14.37
C CYS A 201 14.33 10.97 14.79
N ALA A 202 15.19 10.06 15.29
CA ALA A 202 16.59 10.41 15.58
C ALA A 202 17.34 10.86 14.32
N ASP A 203 17.12 10.20 13.19
CA ASP A 203 17.71 10.58 11.90
C ASP A 203 17.20 11.94 11.41
N LEU A 204 15.88 12.17 11.49
CA LEU A 204 15.31 13.44 11.09
C LEU A 204 15.88 14.59 11.92
N HIS A 205 15.99 14.42 13.25
CA HIS A 205 16.67 15.36 14.14
C HIS A 205 18.11 15.62 13.70
N LEU A 206 18.90 14.55 13.52
CA LEU A 206 20.31 14.64 13.16
C LEU A 206 20.54 15.36 11.83
N PHE A 207 19.78 15.03 10.80
CA PHE A 207 20.03 15.55 9.45
C PHE A 207 19.35 16.90 9.20
N THR A 208 18.34 17.28 9.99
CA THR A 208 17.61 18.55 9.80
C THR A 208 17.83 19.57 10.91
N SER A 209 18.68 19.31 11.90
CA SER A 209 19.16 20.33 12.86
C SER A 209 20.00 21.42 12.20
#